data_AF-A0A512AYE9-F1
#
_entry.id   AF-A0A512AYE9-F1
#
_cell.length_a   1.000
_cell.length_b   1.000
_cell.length_c   1.000
_cell.angle_alpha   90.00
_cell.angle_beta   90.00
_cell.angle_gamma   90.00
#
_symmetry.space_group_name_H-M   'P 1'
#
loop_
_entity.id
_entity.type
_entity.pdbx_description
1 polymer ?
#
loop_
_entity_poly.entity_id
_entity_poly.type
_entity_poly.pdbx_seq_one_letter_code
_entity_poly.pdbx_strand_id
1 'polypeptide(L)' 'MNKFENLTPALTEVEEIRKLRQQLAEFNPAEGSLEVIFKLTDGKNVRVPITSKVKMRLISKEIRNYLAEEQLLRQCQED' A
#
# COMPACT_ATOMS: atom_id res chain seq x y z
N MET A 1 38.32 14.87 0.59
CA MET A 1 37.25 14.05 1.18
C MET A 1 35.99 14.28 0.35
N ASN A 2 35.63 13.32 -0.51
CA ASN A 2 34.55 13.46 -1.48
C ASN A 2 33.21 13.17 -0.83
N LYS A 3 32.34 14.19 -0.73
CA LYS A 3 30.95 14.07 -0.24
C LYS A 3 30.05 13.19 -1.13
N PHE A 4 30.55 12.67 -2.25
CA PHE A 4 29.78 11.91 -3.23
C PHE A 4 29.68 10.41 -2.93
N GLU A 5 30.59 9.84 -2.13
CA GLU A 5 30.57 8.39 -1.82
C GLU A 5 29.50 8.00 -0.79
N ASN A 6 28.93 8.98 -0.08
CA ASN A 6 27.85 8.73 0.89
C ASN A 6 26.45 8.92 0.31
N LEU A 7 26.31 9.38 -0.95
CA LEU A 7 25.02 9.60 -1.60
C LEU A 7 24.51 8.36 -2.36
N THR A 8 25.40 7.45 -2.71
CA THR A 8 25.08 6.22 -3.45
C THR A 8 24.09 5.31 -2.72
N PRO A 9 24.22 5.03 -1.40
CA PRO A 9 23.26 4.18 -0.68
C PRO A 9 21.87 4.84 -0.58
N ALA A 10 21.83 6.13 -0.27
CA ALA A 10 20.60 6.90 -0.16
C ALA A 10 19.84 7.00 -1.50
N LEU A 11 20.57 7.10 -2.62
CA LEU A 11 19.98 7.08 -3.96
C LEU A 11 19.34 5.71 -4.27
N THR A 12 19.99 4.61 -3.92
CA THR A 12 19.43 3.25 -4.04
C THR A 12 18.17 3.04 -3.20
N GLU A 13 18.14 3.52 -1.95
CA GLU A 13 16.96 3.43 -1.08
C GLU A 13 15.76 4.21 -1.65
N VAL A 14 15.98 5.42 -2.16
CA VAL A 14 14.95 6.22 -2.84
C VAL A 14 14.42 5.49 -4.09
N GLU A 15 15.29 4.80 -4.80
CA GLU A 15 14.93 4.05 -6.01
C GLU A 15 14.14 2.76 -5.71
N GLU A 16 14.49 2.06 -4.64
CA GLU A 16 13.75 0.91 -4.12
C GLU A 16 12.38 1.31 -3.60
N ILE A 17 12.29 2.42 -2.85
CA ILE A 17 11.02 2.98 -2.38
C ILE A 17 10.13 3.34 -3.58
N ARG A 18 10.69 3.95 -4.63
CA ARG A 18 9.95 4.26 -5.86
C ARG A 18 9.42 3.00 -6.56
N LYS A 19 10.23 1.94 -6.66
CA LYS A 19 9.80 0.66 -7.23
C LYS A 19 8.70 0.00 -6.41
N LEU A 20 8.83 -0.01 -5.08
CA LEU A 20 7.80 -0.52 -4.16
C LEU A 20 6.49 0.27 -4.29
N ARG A 21 6.57 1.60 -4.40
CA ARG A 21 5.39 2.45 -4.65
C ARG A 21 4.73 2.11 -5.98
N GLN A 22 5.52 1.87 -7.03
CA GLN A 22 4.99 1.49 -8.33
C GLN A 22 4.34 0.10 -8.29
N GLN A 23 4.94 -0.87 -7.59
CA GLN A 23 4.33 -2.19 -7.36
C GLN A 23 3.03 -2.11 -6.57
N LEU A 24 2.94 -1.23 -5.56
CA LEU A 24 1.70 -0.95 -4.83
C LEU A 24 0.65 -0.26 -5.70
N ALA A 25 1.07 0.64 -6.59
CA ALA A 25 0.18 1.30 -7.53
C ALA A 25 -0.40 0.32 -8.57
N GLU A 26 0.41 -0.63 -9.00
CA GLU A 26 0.04 -1.69 -9.94
C GLU A 26 -0.60 -2.90 -9.26
N PHE A 27 -0.64 -2.94 -7.92
CA PHE A 27 -1.21 -4.05 -7.16
C PHE A 27 -2.69 -4.23 -7.52
N ASN A 28 -2.97 -5.38 -8.13
CA ASN A 28 -4.31 -5.82 -8.46
C ASN A 28 -4.51 -7.20 -7.82
N PRO A 29 -5.29 -7.31 -6.73
CA PRO A 29 -5.47 -8.56 -6.02
C PRO A 29 -6.11 -9.62 -6.93
N ALA A 30 -5.72 -10.89 -6.74
CA ALA A 30 -6.32 -12.00 -7.46
C ALA A 30 -7.79 -12.17 -7.06
N GLU A 31 -8.61 -12.71 -7.95
CA GLU A 31 -10.03 -12.91 -7.69
C GLU A 31 -10.23 -13.80 -6.45
N GLY A 32 -11.02 -13.32 -5.48
CA GLY A 32 -11.24 -14.03 -4.22
C GLY A 32 -10.08 -13.95 -3.22
N SER A 33 -9.01 -13.20 -3.48
CA SER A 33 -7.88 -13.06 -2.55
C SER A 33 -8.12 -12.04 -1.44
N LEU A 34 -9.21 -11.27 -1.52
CA LEU A 34 -9.61 -10.33 -0.48
C LEU A 34 -10.77 -10.92 0.33
N GLU A 35 -10.72 -10.77 1.65
CA GLU A 35 -11.79 -11.16 2.56
C GLU A 35 -12.07 -10.07 3.59
N VAL A 36 -13.34 -9.94 3.98
CA VAL A 36 -13.75 -9.12 5.12
C VAL A 36 -13.91 -10.05 6.32
N ILE A 37 -13.28 -9.71 7.43
CA ILE A 37 -13.33 -10.50 8.66
C ILE A 37 -14.23 -9.78 9.67
N PHE A 38 -15.37 -10.37 9.99
CA PHE A 38 -16.26 -9.90 11.04
C PHE A 38 -15.95 -10.64 12.35
N LYS A 39 -15.66 -9.88 13.41
CA LYS A 39 -15.55 -10.41 14.77
C LYS A 39 -16.93 -10.41 15.41
N LEU A 40 -17.43 -11.60 15.75
CA LEU A 40 -18.70 -11.76 16.46
C LEU A 40 -18.51 -11.53 17.95
N THR A 41 -19.61 -11.23 18.64
CA THR A 41 -19.63 -10.97 20.09
C THR A 41 -19.26 -12.19 20.93
N ASP A 42 -19.38 -13.40 20.37
CA ASP A 42 -18.95 -14.66 20.99
C ASP A 42 -17.45 -14.97 20.74
N GLY A 43 -16.71 -14.04 20.15
CA GLY A 43 -15.29 -14.16 19.84
C GLY A 43 -14.97 -14.93 18.57
N LYS A 44 -15.97 -15.44 17.84
CA LYS A 44 -15.74 -16.11 16.55
C LYS A 44 -15.48 -15.11 15.43
N ASN A 45 -14.78 -15.57 14.40
CA ASN A 45 -14.53 -14.81 13.19
C ASN A 45 -15.34 -15.37 12.02
N VAL A 46 -16.06 -14.51 11.32
CA VAL A 46 -16.70 -14.82 10.04
C VAL A 46 -15.89 -14.17 8.94
N ARG A 47 -15.38 -14.98 8.01
CA ARG A 47 -14.61 -14.52 6.85
C ARG A 47 -15.51 -14.54 5.63
N VAL A 48 -15.65 -13.40 4.97
CA VAL A 48 -16.48 -13.23 3.77
C VAL A 48 -15.57 -12.85 2.61
N PRO A 49 -15.36 -13.74 1.62
CA PRO A 49 -14.53 -13.42 0.47
C PRO A 49 -15.19 -12.37 -0.42
N ILE A 50 -14.39 -11.47 -0.97
CA ILE A 50 -14.81 -10.46 -1.94
C ILE A 50 -14.58 -11.04 -3.34
N THR A 51 -15.63 -11.62 -3.91
CA THR A 51 -15.58 -12.26 -5.23
C THR A 51 -15.93 -11.31 -6.37
N SER A 52 -16.51 -10.14 -6.07
CA SER A 52 -16.89 -9.17 -7.09
C SER A 52 -15.67 -8.38 -7.57
N LYS A 53 -15.30 -8.57 -8.85
CA LYS A 53 -14.22 -7.82 -9.52
C LYS A 53 -14.36 -6.30 -9.40
N VAL A 54 -15.59 -5.79 -9.49
CA VAL A 54 -15.88 -4.35 -9.36
C VAL A 54 -15.56 -3.87 -7.94
N LYS A 55 -16.02 -4.60 -6.92
CA LYS A 55 -15.74 -4.25 -5.52
C LYS A 55 -14.25 -4.34 -5.20
N MET A 56 -13.56 -5.38 -5.70
CA MET A 56 -12.11 -5.50 -5.53
C MET A 56 -11.37 -4.31 -6.14
N ARG A 57 -11.68 -3.94 -7.39
CA ARG A 57 -11.04 -2.79 -8.05
C ARG A 57 -11.27 -1.49 -7.30
N LEU A 58 -12.48 -1.29 -6.76
CA LEU A 58 -12.81 -0.12 -5.94
C LEU A 58 -11.95 -0.10 -4.67
N ILE A 59 -11.94 -1.20 -3.90
CA ILE A 59 -11.16 -1.30 -2.65
C ILE A 59 -9.67 -1.07 -2.91
N SER A 60 -9.10 -1.68 -3.94
CA SER A 60 -7.70 -1.47 -4.30
C SER A 60 -7.41 -0.01 -4.67
N LYS A 61 -8.36 0.69 -5.31
CA LYS A 61 -8.23 2.12 -5.61
C LYS A 61 -8.24 2.96 -4.33
N GLU A 62 -9.18 2.72 -3.43
CA GLU A 62 -9.27 3.44 -2.16
C GLU A 62 -8.00 3.25 -1.33
N ILE A 63 -7.46 2.03 -1.23
CA ILE A 63 -6.21 1.76 -0.52
C ILE A 63 -5.04 2.55 -1.14
N ARG A 64 -4.93 2.57 -2.47
CA ARG A 64 -3.86 3.33 -3.15
C ARG A 64 -3.97 4.83 -2.89
N ASN A 65 -5.19 5.37 -2.95
CA ASN A 65 -5.43 6.79 -2.69
C ASN A 65 -5.06 7.14 -1.25
N TYR A 66 -5.53 6.36 -0.28
CA TYR A 66 -5.20 6.56 1.13
C TYR A 66 -3.69 6.55 1.39
N LEU A 67 -2.97 5.58 0.82
CA LEU A 67 -1.51 5.51 0.96
C LEU A 67 -0.78 6.70 0.32
N ALA A 68 -1.29 7.22 -0.79
CA ALA A 68 -0.73 8.41 -1.44
C ALA A 68 -0.99 9.67 -0.59
N GLU A 69 -2.19 9.83 -0.03
CA GLU A 69 -2.55 10.93 0.87
C GLU A 69 -1.68 10.92 2.13
N GLU A 70 -1.52 9.77 2.78
CA GLU A 70 -0.64 9.59 3.95
C GLU A 70 0.82 9.99 3.65
N GLN A 71 1.31 9.73 2.44
CA GLN A 71 2.65 10.14 2.03
C GLN A 71 2.77 11.65 1.84
N LEU A 72 1.79 12.28 1.20
CA LEU A 72 1.76 13.74 1.03
C LEU A 72 1.73 14.43 2.39
N LEU A 73 0.92 13.94 3.33
CA LEU A 73 0.84 14.48 4.68
C LEU A 73 2.16 14.39 5.44
N ARG A 74 2.91 13.30 5.30
CA ARG A 74 4.24 13.15 5.91
C ARG A 74 5.26 14.12 5.30
N GLN A 75 5.25 14.30 3.99
CA GLN A 75 6.13 15.25 3.32
C GLN A 75 5.86 16.69 3.77
N CYS A 76 4.59 17.07 3.94
CA CYS A 76 4.22 18.40 4.45
C CYS A 76 4.57 18.64 5.93
N GLN A 77 4.90 17.60 6.70
CA GLN A 77 5.32 17.73 8.11
C GLN A 77 6.84 17.75 8.28
N GLU A 78 7.60 17.36 7.24
CA GLU A 78 9.06 17.36 7.23
C GLU A 78 9.67 18.65 6.64
N ASP A 79 8.83 19.53 6.05
CA ASP A 79 9.14 20.90 5.60
C ASP A 79 8.76 21.97 6.65
#